data_AF-A0A5C5UUT3-F1
#
_entry.id   AF-A0A5C5UUT3-F1
#
_cell.length_a   1.000
_cell.length_b   1.000
_cell.length_c   1.000
_cell.angle_alpha   90.00
_cell.angle_beta   90.00
_cell.angle_gamma   90.00
#
_symmetry.space_group_name_H-M   'P 1'
#
loop_
_entity.id
_entity.type
_entity.pdbx_description
1 polymer ?
#
loop_
_entity_poly.entity_id
_entity_poly.type
_entity_poly.pdbx_seq_one_letter_code
_entity_poly.pdbx_strand_id
1 'polypeptide(L)'
;MPNPNHKPWEQWELDLLGTDTDEAIAQQLNRSRSSVYTQRRRQGIPPHIPHKLEWPKRIVKKLGKVPAHEIAEEMGCSRNTVNNEIRRRGLKGYQG
;
A
#
# COMPACT_ATOMS: atom_id res chain seq x y z
N MET A 1 -26.16 -14.81 -18.41
CA MET A 1 -25.36 -13.80 -19.16
C MET A 1 -24.08 -13.54 -18.39
N PRO A 2 -22.88 -13.61 -19.01
CA PRO A 2 -21.66 -13.21 -18.32
C PRO A 2 -21.72 -11.69 -18.07
N ASN A 3 -21.32 -11.29 -16.88
CA ASN A 3 -21.46 -9.91 -16.38
C ASN A 3 -20.43 -9.01 -17.09
N PRO A 4 -20.85 -8.00 -17.89
CA PRO A 4 -19.94 -7.20 -18.74
C PRO A 4 -18.92 -6.35 -17.96
N ASN A 5 -19.05 -6.28 -16.64
CA ASN A 5 -18.10 -5.57 -15.76
C ASN A 5 -16.92 -6.42 -15.28
N HIS A 6 -16.84 -7.70 -15.66
CA HIS A 6 -15.71 -8.57 -15.33
C HIS A 6 -14.75 -8.68 -16.52
N LYS A 7 -13.88 -7.67 -16.70
CA LYS A 7 -12.74 -7.81 -17.61
C LYS A 7 -11.88 -8.97 -17.09
N PRO A 8 -11.69 -10.06 -17.87
CA PRO A 8 -10.86 -11.18 -17.45
C PRO A 8 -9.43 -10.69 -17.16
N TRP A 9 -8.77 -11.34 -16.20
CA TRP A 9 -7.37 -11.08 -15.90
C TRP A 9 -6.50 -11.83 -16.90
N GLU A 10 -5.70 -11.11 -17.65
CA GLU A 10 -4.69 -11.69 -18.53
C GLU A 10 -3.45 -12.09 -17.72
N GLN A 11 -2.68 -13.05 -18.21
CA GLN A 11 -1.54 -13.59 -17.48
C GLN A 11 -0.53 -12.51 -17.07
N TRP A 12 -0.19 -11.60 -17.98
CA TRP A 12 0.73 -10.49 -17.72
C TRP A 12 0.20 -9.50 -16.66
N GLU A 13 -1.12 -9.39 -16.50
CA GLU A 13 -1.74 -8.54 -15.47
C GLU A 13 -1.66 -9.19 -14.10
N LEU A 14 -1.70 -10.53 -14.04
CA LEU A 14 -1.46 -11.29 -12.82
C LEU A 14 0.01 -11.21 -12.42
N ASP A 15 0.92 -11.22 -13.39
CA ASP A 15 2.37 -11.11 -13.15
C ASP A 15 2.77 -9.73 -12.60
N LEU A 16 1.97 -8.68 -12.87
CA LEU A 16 2.11 -7.34 -12.28
C LEU A 16 1.64 -7.28 -10.82
N LEU A 17 0.84 -8.23 -10.33
CA LEU A 17 0.35 -8.19 -8.95
C LEU A 17 1.50 -8.40 -7.97
N GLY A 18 1.70 -7.46 -7.05
CA GLY A 18 2.75 -7.52 -6.03
C GLY A 18 4.12 -6.98 -6.48
N THR A 19 4.31 -6.63 -7.76
CA THR A 19 5.52 -5.95 -8.23
C THR A 19 5.56 -4.48 -7.80
N ASP A 20 4.40 -3.86 -7.68
CA ASP A 20 4.20 -2.49 -7.20
C ASP A 20 2.91 -2.42 -6.34
N THR A 21 2.62 -1.25 -5.79
CA THR A 21 1.42 -0.98 -4.99
C THR A 21 0.14 -1.25 -5.81
N ASP A 22 -0.91 -1.73 -5.12
CA ASP A 22 -2.21 -1.99 -5.75
C ASP A 22 -2.78 -0.74 -6.48
N GLU A 23 -2.37 0.47 -6.07
CA GLU A 23 -2.76 1.74 -6.69
C GLU A 23 -1.99 2.03 -7.98
N ALA A 24 -0.66 1.86 -7.98
CA ALA A 24 0.14 2.03 -9.20
C ALA A 24 -0.26 1.01 -10.27
N ILE A 25 -0.43 -0.25 -9.89
CA ILE A 25 -0.90 -1.31 -10.80
C ILE A 25 -2.31 -0.99 -11.32
N ALA A 26 -3.20 -0.48 -10.47
CA ALA A 26 -4.54 -0.07 -10.87
C ALA A 26 -4.51 1.03 -11.93
N GLN A 27 -3.66 2.05 -11.75
CA GLN A 27 -3.48 3.12 -12.73
C GLN A 27 -2.89 2.57 -14.05
N GLN A 28 -1.90 1.68 -13.98
CA GLN A 28 -1.27 1.08 -15.15
C GLN A 28 -2.23 0.18 -15.95
N LEU A 29 -3.08 -0.59 -15.25
CA LEU A 29 -4.03 -1.51 -15.86
C LEU A 29 -5.37 -0.84 -16.23
N ASN A 30 -5.54 0.44 -15.91
CA ASN A 30 -6.81 1.17 -15.96
C ASN A 30 -7.94 0.40 -15.26
N ARG A 31 -7.66 -0.11 -14.06
CA ARG A 31 -8.58 -0.88 -13.21
C ARG A 31 -8.80 -0.18 -11.88
N SER A 32 -9.81 -0.60 -11.14
CA SER A 32 -10.01 -0.13 -9.77
C SER A 32 -8.98 -0.77 -8.82
N ARG A 33 -8.46 0.02 -7.89
CA ARG A 33 -7.59 -0.45 -6.78
C ARG A 33 -8.19 -1.65 -6.04
N SER A 34 -9.51 -1.63 -5.83
CA SER A 34 -10.24 -2.70 -5.15
C SER A 34 -10.24 -4.02 -5.94
N SER A 35 -10.28 -3.95 -7.28
CA SER A 35 -10.18 -5.14 -8.14
C SER A 35 -8.78 -5.75 -8.05
N VAL A 36 -7.73 -4.92 -8.17
CA VAL A 36 -6.33 -5.34 -8.01
C VAL A 36 -6.07 -5.96 -6.64
N TYR A 37 -6.52 -5.30 -5.57
CA TYR A 37 -6.42 -5.81 -4.20
C TYR A 37 -7.08 -7.18 -4.03
N THR A 38 -8.29 -7.34 -4.56
CA THR A 38 -9.05 -8.60 -4.47
C THR A 38 -8.34 -9.71 -5.24
N GLN A 39 -7.87 -9.41 -6.45
CA GLN A 39 -7.17 -10.39 -7.28
C GLN A 39 -5.83 -10.79 -6.65
N ARG A 40 -5.04 -9.82 -6.17
CA ARG A 40 -3.78 -10.08 -5.46
C ARG A 40 -4.00 -11.01 -4.27
N ARG A 41 -5.04 -10.76 -3.46
CA ARG A 41 -5.39 -11.62 -2.32
C ARG A 41 -5.87 -13.02 -2.74
N ARG A 42 -6.64 -13.13 -3.83
CA ARG A 42 -7.08 -14.42 -4.38
C ARG A 42 -5.89 -15.28 -4.84
N GLN A 43 -4.86 -14.64 -5.40
CA GLN A 43 -3.62 -15.30 -5.81
C GLN A 43 -2.65 -15.54 -4.64
N GLY A 44 -3.01 -15.16 -3.41
CA GLY A 44 -2.13 -15.30 -2.25
C GLY A 44 -0.88 -14.42 -2.30
N ILE A 45 -0.84 -13.42 -3.19
CA ILE A 45 0.33 -12.56 -3.38
C ILE A 45 0.39 -11.54 -2.23
N PRO A 46 1.51 -11.41 -1.50
CA PRO A 46 1.67 -10.38 -0.48
C PRO A 46 1.51 -8.97 -1.07
N PRO A 47 1.00 -7.98 -0.31
CA PRO A 47 0.99 -6.60 -0.79
C PRO A 47 2.42 -6.15 -1.08
N HIS A 48 2.60 -5.43 -2.18
CA HIS A 48 3.86 -4.73 -2.38
C HIS A 48 4.01 -3.68 -1.29
N ILE A 49 5.00 -3.87 -0.43
CA ILE A 49 5.35 -2.88 0.58
C ILE A 49 6.62 -2.23 0.07
N PRO A 50 6.56 -0.99 -0.44
CA PRO A 50 7.74 -0.27 -0.90
C PRO A 50 8.62 0.02 0.31
N HIS A 51 9.56 -0.87 0.60
CA HIS A 51 10.52 -0.73 1.69
C HIS A 51 11.91 -0.41 1.12
N LYS A 52 12.23 0.88 1.10
CA LYS A 52 13.62 1.38 1.22
C LYS A 52 13.73 2.69 2.02
N LEU A 53 12.67 3.16 2.69
CA LEU A 53 12.83 4.25 3.65
C LEU A 53 13.50 3.67 4.89
N GLU A 54 14.80 3.91 5.03
CA GLU A 54 15.49 3.74 6.30
C GLU A 54 14.85 4.70 7.30
N TRP A 55 14.00 4.18 8.17
CA TRP A 55 13.32 4.96 9.20
C TRP A 55 14.35 5.47 10.21
N PRO A 56 14.70 6.77 10.18
CA PRO A 56 15.73 7.28 11.07
C PRO A 56 15.23 7.16 12.51
N LYS A 57 16.13 6.88 13.46
CA LYS A 57 15.77 6.72 14.89
C LYS A 57 14.94 7.90 15.43
N ARG A 58 15.18 9.12 14.94
CA ARG A 58 14.40 10.33 15.28
C ARG A 58 12.92 10.20 14.88
N ILE A 59 12.63 9.64 13.71
CA ILE A 59 11.26 9.46 13.22
C ILE A 59 10.58 8.29 13.91
N VAL A 60 11.32 7.20 14.14
CA VAL A 60 10.80 6.05 14.89
C VAL A 60 10.28 6.45 16.26
N LYS A 61 10.95 7.39 16.95
CA LYS A 61 10.48 7.94 18.23
C LYS A 61 9.20 8.79 18.12
N LYS A 62 8.91 9.35 16.95
CA LYS A 62 7.71 10.15 16.65
C LYS A 62 6.53 9.28 16.20
N LEU A 63 6.79 8.09 15.63
CA LEU A 63 5.74 7.15 15.20
C LEU A 63 4.78 6.85 16.37
N GLY A 64 3.48 7.13 16.18
CA GLY A 64 2.43 6.93 17.20
C GLY A 64 2.31 8.07 18.23
N LYS A 65 3.27 9.02 18.28
CA LYS A 65 3.20 10.23 19.13
C LYS A 65 2.88 11.50 18.36
N VAL A 66 3.04 11.47 17.05
CA VAL A 66 2.82 12.59 16.14
C VAL A 66 1.90 12.10 15.01
N PRO A 67 1.03 12.96 14.45
CA PRO A 67 0.20 12.61 13.31
C PRO A 67 1.02 12.06 12.13
N ALA A 68 0.49 11.04 11.46
CA ALA A 68 1.15 10.41 10.32
C ALA A 68 1.41 11.39 9.14
N HIS A 69 0.69 12.52 9.07
CA HIS A 69 0.85 13.53 8.02
C HIS A 69 2.08 14.41 8.24
N GLU A 70 2.35 14.83 9.47
CA GLU A 70 3.57 15.60 9.79
C GLU A 70 4.83 14.76 9.56
N ILE A 71 4.80 13.49 9.98
CA ILE A 71 5.91 12.55 9.73
C ILE A 71 6.09 12.30 8.23
N ALA A 72 4.99 12.25 7.48
CA ALA A 72 5.00 12.07 6.04
C ALA A 72 5.65 13.27 5.33
N GLU A 73 5.31 14.48 5.73
CA GLU A 73 5.94 15.72 5.24
C GLU A 73 7.43 15.78 5.60
N GLU A 74 7.80 15.46 6.85
CA GLU A 74 9.20 15.45 7.30
C GLU A 74 10.07 14.43 6.54
N MET A 75 9.48 13.29 6.15
CA MET A 75 10.17 12.23 5.43
C MET A 75 10.02 12.31 3.90
N GLY A 76 9.23 13.26 3.38
CA GLY A 76 8.90 13.32 1.96
C GLY A 76 8.22 12.04 1.45
N CYS A 77 7.42 11.38 2.29
CA CYS A 77 6.76 10.11 1.95
C CYS A 77 5.23 10.22 2.10
N SER A 78 4.49 9.19 1.69
CA SER A 78 3.03 9.23 1.83
C SER A 78 2.58 8.96 3.27
N ARG A 79 1.45 9.57 3.67
CA ARG A 79 0.74 9.25 4.94
C ARG A 79 0.48 7.74 5.11
N ASN A 80 0.20 7.04 4.01
CA ASN A 80 -0.03 5.60 4.01
C ASN A 80 1.25 4.83 4.36
N THR A 81 2.41 5.28 3.87
CA THR A 81 3.72 4.71 4.21
C THR A 81 3.98 4.79 5.71
N VAL A 82 3.69 5.94 6.34
CA VAL A 82 3.82 6.12 7.79
C VAL A 82 2.84 5.24 8.56
N ASN A 83 1.56 5.22 8.18
CA ASN A 83 0.54 4.38 8.83
C ASN A 83 0.85 2.89 8.71
N ASN A 84 1.39 2.45 7.57
CA ASN A 84 1.82 1.08 7.38
C ASN A 84 3.00 0.74 8.28
N GLU A 85 3.96 1.65 8.45
CA GLU A 85 5.08 1.43 9.38
C GLU A 85 4.62 1.40 10.85
N ILE A 86 3.70 2.29 11.24
CA ILE A 86 3.08 2.29 12.58
C ILE A 86 2.43 0.92 12.85
N ARG A 87 1.61 0.42 11.91
CA ARG A 87 0.97 -0.89 11.99
C ARG A 87 2.00 -2.03 11.99
N ARG A 88 3.04 -1.96 11.16
CA ARG A 88 4.12 -2.95 11.07
C ARG A 88 4.86 -3.07 12.41
N ARG A 89 5.05 -1.96 13.11
CA ARG A 89 5.68 -1.91 14.45
C ARG A 89 4.71 -2.23 15.60
N GLY A 90 3.45 -2.55 15.30
CA GLY A 90 2.43 -2.82 16.32
C GLY A 90 2.06 -1.61 17.17
N LEU A 91 2.40 -0.39 16.72
CA LEU A 91 2.09 0.83 17.43
C LEU A 91 0.62 1.21 17.17
N LYS A 92 -0.08 1.68 18.20
CA LYS A 92 -1.39 2.30 18.00
C LYS A 92 -1.19 3.61 17.23
N GLY A 93 -2.07 3.86 16.26
CA GLY A 93 -2.10 5.14 15.55
C GLY A 93 -2.21 6.30 16.54
N TYR A 94 -1.65 7.45 16.18
CA TYR A 94 -1.69 8.66 17.00
C TYR A 94 -3.12 8.93 17.49
N GLN A 95 -3.32 8.88 18.81
CA GLN A 95 -4.55 9.30 19.48
C GLN A 95 -4.25 10.65 20.13
N GLY A 96 -4.39 11.71 19.35
CA GLY A 96 -4.46 13.08 19.84
C GLY A 96 -5.91 13.52 19.92
#